data_AF-A0A932V8P3-F1
#
_entry.id   AF-A0A932V8P3-F1
#
_cell.length_a   1.000
_cell.length_b   1.000
_cell.length_c   1.000
_cell.angle_alpha   90.00
_cell.angle_beta   90.00
_cell.angle_gamma   90.00
#
_symmetry.space_group_name_H-M   'P 1'
#
loop_
_entity.id
_entity.type
_entity.pdbx_description
1 polymer ?
#
loop_
_entity_poly.entity_id
_entity_poly.type
_entity_poly.pdbx_seq_one_letter_code
_entity_poly.pdbx_strand_id
1 'polypeptide(L)'
;MKDNSYDAVITSPPYCNRYDYTRTYALELALLGVNEEALLELRQQMLSCTVENRAKDLLGMNPRWETAIAAADRQELLQAILKYLEEQKEKDLLNNNGIPRMVRGYFYEMACIIKECFRVMKSGARFFMVNDNVRYAGASISVDMILSDIAEKLGFCVESILVLPNGI
;
A
#
# COMPACT_ATOMS: atom_id res chain seq x y z
N MET A 1 -13.64 8.69 -11.02
CA MET A 1 -14.89 7.93 -10.74
C MET A 1 -15.90 8.82 -10.03
N LYS A 2 -17.20 8.65 -10.26
CA LYS A 2 -18.25 9.46 -9.63
C LYS A 2 -18.35 9.15 -8.13
N ASP A 3 -18.56 10.18 -7.31
CA ASP A 3 -18.81 10.07 -5.88
C ASP A 3 -20.09 9.27 -5.62
N ASN A 4 -20.14 8.51 -4.50
CA ASN A 4 -21.33 7.79 -4.05
C ASN A 4 -22.03 6.93 -5.13
N SER A 5 -21.26 6.21 -5.93
CA SER A 5 -21.77 5.45 -7.08
C SER A 5 -21.67 3.93 -6.96
N TYR A 6 -20.80 3.42 -6.08
CA TYR A 6 -20.58 1.97 -5.92
C TYR A 6 -21.24 1.43 -4.65
N ASP A 7 -21.92 0.29 -4.78
CA ASP A 7 -22.58 -0.43 -3.67
C ASP A 7 -21.62 -1.36 -2.90
N ALA A 8 -20.48 -1.71 -3.49
CA ALA A 8 -19.41 -2.44 -2.84
C ALA A 8 -18.08 -2.20 -3.57
N VAL A 9 -16.97 -2.39 -2.85
CA VAL A 9 -15.61 -2.47 -3.41
C VAL A 9 -14.96 -3.74 -2.86
N ILE A 10 -14.38 -4.55 -3.75
CA ILE A 10 -13.58 -5.73 -3.40
C ILE A 10 -12.25 -5.58 -4.13
N THR A 11 -11.15 -5.67 -3.40
CA THR A 11 -9.81 -5.48 -3.98
C THR A 11 -8.75 -6.32 -3.29
N SER A 12 -7.68 -6.61 -4.03
CA SER A 12 -6.45 -7.24 -3.56
C SER A 12 -5.27 -6.43 -4.10
N PRO A 13 -4.87 -5.32 -3.44
CA PRO A 13 -3.76 -4.51 -3.91
C PRO A 13 -2.47 -5.36 -3.97
N PRO A 14 -1.48 -4.98 -4.81
CA PRO A 14 -0.14 -5.56 -4.71
C PRO A 14 0.35 -5.53 -3.26
N TYR A 15 0.81 -6.64 -2.71
CA TYR A 15 1.18 -6.70 -1.29
C TYR A 15 2.52 -6.02 -1.03
N CYS A 16 2.76 -5.62 0.23
CA CYS A 16 4.00 -4.98 0.67
C CYS A 16 5.17 -5.99 0.77
N ASN A 17 5.34 -6.87 -0.23
CA ASN A 17 6.22 -8.05 -0.19
C ASN A 17 7.32 -8.06 -1.28
N ARG A 18 7.57 -6.93 -1.97
CA ARG A 18 8.57 -6.79 -3.06
C ARG A 18 8.26 -7.60 -4.32
N TYR A 19 7.03 -8.05 -4.51
CA TYR A 19 6.66 -8.74 -5.74
C TYR A 19 6.50 -7.74 -6.91
N ASP A 20 7.50 -7.69 -7.79
CA ASP A 20 7.51 -6.79 -8.94
C ASP A 20 6.83 -7.45 -10.15
N TYR A 21 5.53 -7.17 -10.33
CA TYR A 21 4.77 -7.64 -11.48
C TYR A 21 5.31 -7.13 -12.83
N THR A 22 5.92 -5.93 -12.87
CA THR A 22 6.50 -5.42 -14.14
C THR A 22 7.71 -6.23 -14.56
N ARG A 23 8.44 -6.77 -13.59
CA ARG A 23 9.57 -7.66 -13.86
C ARG A 23 9.11 -9.07 -14.19
N THR A 24 8.14 -9.60 -13.45
CA THR A 24 7.60 -10.95 -13.69
C THR A 24 7.04 -11.08 -15.11
N TYR A 25 6.29 -10.07 -15.57
CA TYR A 25 5.66 -10.08 -16.90
C TYR A 25 6.45 -9.31 -17.96
N ALA A 26 7.75 -9.07 -17.74
CA ALA A 26 8.55 -8.25 -18.65
C ALA A 26 8.60 -8.83 -20.07
N LEU A 27 8.64 -10.16 -20.20
CA LEU A 27 8.66 -10.83 -21.50
C LEU A 27 7.32 -10.68 -22.23
N GLU A 28 6.21 -10.92 -21.52
CA GLU A 28 4.85 -10.78 -22.05
C GLU A 28 4.56 -9.34 -22.46
N LEU A 29 4.97 -8.37 -21.64
CA LEU A 29 4.87 -6.95 -21.95
C LEU A 29 5.71 -6.57 -23.17
N ALA A 30 6.94 -7.11 -23.30
CA ALA A 30 7.78 -6.89 -24.47
C ALA A 30 7.16 -7.47 -25.75
N LEU A 31 6.54 -8.66 -25.67
CA LEU A 31 5.79 -9.24 -26.80
C LEU A 31 4.58 -8.39 -27.23
N LEU A 32 3.99 -7.64 -26.29
CA LEU A 32 2.93 -6.67 -26.54
C LEU A 32 3.44 -5.29 -26.99
N GLY A 33 4.76 -5.13 -27.20
CA GLY A 33 5.36 -3.89 -27.71
C GLY A 33 5.69 -2.86 -26.62
N VAL A 34 5.65 -3.23 -25.35
CA VAL A 34 6.12 -2.36 -24.24
C VAL A 34 7.65 -2.38 -24.22
N ASN A 35 8.26 -1.22 -24.44
CA ASN A 35 9.72 -1.08 -24.38
C ASN A 35 10.22 -0.95 -22.93
N GLU A 36 11.54 -0.98 -22.75
CA GLU A 36 12.17 -0.89 -21.43
C GLU A 36 11.79 0.40 -20.68
N GLU A 37 11.79 1.54 -21.37
CA GLU A 37 11.42 2.84 -20.79
C GLU A 37 9.99 2.82 -20.25
N ALA A 38 9.03 2.34 -21.05
CA ALA A 38 7.64 2.20 -20.64
C ALA A 38 7.47 1.20 -19.47
N LEU A 39 8.31 0.16 -19.40
CA LEU A 39 8.30 -0.79 -18.28
C LEU A 39 8.79 -0.13 -16.99
N LEU A 40 9.86 0.69 -17.07
CA LEU A 40 10.34 1.48 -15.93
C LEU A 40 9.29 2.50 -15.47
N GLU A 41 8.64 3.18 -16.41
CA GLU A 41 7.55 4.12 -16.12
C GLU A 41 6.35 3.42 -15.47
N LEU A 42 5.91 2.28 -16.04
CA LEU A 42 4.82 1.48 -15.51
C LEU A 42 5.10 1.08 -14.06
N ARG A 43 6.34 0.65 -13.75
CA ARG A 43 6.73 0.32 -12.37
C ARG A 43 6.50 1.50 -11.42
N GLN A 44 6.84 2.72 -11.84
CA GLN A 44 6.68 3.90 -11.01
C GLN A 44 5.22 4.36 -10.88
N GLN A 45 4.36 4.02 -11.84
CA GLN A 45 2.92 4.29 -11.77
C GLN A 45 2.19 3.33 -10.82
N MET A 46 2.65 2.07 -10.72
CA MET A 46 2.10 1.08 -9.79
C MET A 46 2.27 1.49 -8.32
N LEU A 47 1.45 0.94 -7.44
CA LEU A 47 1.58 1.06 -5.99
C LEU A 47 3.02 0.77 -5.53
N SER A 48 3.56 1.54 -4.59
CA SER A 48 4.92 1.35 -4.07
C SER A 48 5.10 0.04 -3.28
N CYS A 49 5.14 -1.08 -3.98
CA CYS A 49 5.27 -2.43 -3.43
C CYS A 49 6.63 -3.07 -3.72
N THR A 50 7.54 -2.36 -4.41
CA THR A 50 8.89 -2.80 -4.75
C THR A 50 9.93 -1.77 -4.26
N VAL A 51 11.18 -2.20 -4.05
CA VAL A 51 12.24 -1.30 -3.57
C VAL A 51 12.71 -0.33 -4.66
N GLU A 52 12.42 -0.64 -5.92
CA GLU A 52 12.67 0.17 -7.09
C GLU A 52 11.69 1.36 -7.21
N ASN A 53 10.56 1.33 -6.49
CA ASN A 53 9.64 2.46 -6.44
C ASN A 53 10.28 3.68 -5.75
N ARG A 54 10.11 4.84 -6.37
CA ARG A 54 10.47 6.15 -5.82
C ARG A 54 9.31 6.72 -5.01
N ALA A 55 9.62 7.63 -4.09
CA ALA A 55 8.59 8.37 -3.36
C ALA A 55 7.75 9.20 -4.34
N LYS A 56 6.43 9.19 -4.14
CA LYS A 56 5.47 9.93 -4.96
C LYS A 56 5.04 11.21 -4.25
N ASP A 57 4.88 12.29 -5.01
CA ASP A 57 4.26 13.52 -4.52
C ASP A 57 2.74 13.37 -4.49
N LEU A 58 2.23 12.75 -3.44
CA LEU A 58 0.82 12.42 -3.29
C LEU A 58 -0.08 13.68 -3.28
N LEU A 59 0.37 14.78 -2.66
CA LEU A 59 -0.40 16.03 -2.66
C LEU A 59 -0.33 16.76 -4.00
N GLY A 60 0.82 16.69 -4.69
CA GLY A 60 0.92 17.17 -6.07
C GLY A 60 0.03 16.37 -7.04
N MET A 61 -0.15 15.07 -6.80
CA MET A 61 -1.07 14.23 -7.57
C MET A 61 -2.54 14.53 -7.28
N ASN A 62 -2.90 14.70 -5.99
CA ASN A 62 -4.26 15.03 -5.59
C ASN A 62 -4.26 15.75 -4.23
N PRO A 63 -4.52 17.07 -4.19
CA PRO A 63 -4.55 17.85 -2.96
C PRO A 63 -5.59 17.36 -1.94
N ARG A 64 -6.62 16.62 -2.36
CA ARG A 64 -7.66 16.07 -1.47
C ARG A 64 -7.16 14.93 -0.58
N TRP A 65 -5.93 14.45 -0.78
CA TRP A 65 -5.33 13.38 0.00
C TRP A 65 -4.69 13.83 1.31
N GLU A 66 -4.78 15.11 1.68
CA GLU A 66 -4.27 15.62 2.96
C GLU A 66 -4.75 14.80 4.17
N THR A 67 -6.06 14.51 4.24
CA THR A 67 -6.62 13.69 5.34
C THR A 67 -6.11 12.24 5.34
N ALA A 68 -5.81 11.68 4.17
CA ALA A 68 -5.26 10.33 4.03
C ALA A 68 -3.81 10.27 4.52
N ILE A 69 -3.00 11.25 4.10
CA ILE A 69 -1.62 11.40 4.52
C ILE A 69 -1.56 11.62 6.04
N ALA A 70 -2.41 12.48 6.59
CA ALA A 70 -2.50 12.71 8.02
C ALA A 70 -2.91 11.45 8.81
N ALA A 71 -3.78 10.60 8.24
CA ALA A 71 -4.14 9.33 8.88
C ALA A 71 -2.94 8.37 8.96
N ALA A 72 -2.12 8.30 7.90
CA ALA A 72 -0.88 7.52 7.88
C ALA A 72 0.21 8.10 8.81
N ASP A 73 0.37 9.44 8.85
CA ASP A 73 1.31 10.11 9.75
C ASP A 73 0.99 9.82 11.23
N ARG A 74 -0.29 9.76 11.58
CA ARG A 74 -0.78 9.49 12.95
C ARG A 74 -0.94 8.00 13.25
N GLN A 75 -0.50 7.10 12.37
CA GLN A 75 -0.60 5.66 12.58
C GLN A 75 0.62 5.19 13.39
N GLU A 76 0.41 4.94 14.69
CA GLU A 76 1.51 4.71 15.64
C GLU A 76 2.37 3.48 15.31
N LEU A 77 1.74 2.36 14.96
CA LEU A 77 2.42 1.11 14.63
C LEU A 77 3.29 1.26 13.38
N LEU A 78 2.79 1.96 12.35
CA LEU A 78 3.50 2.29 11.12
C LEU A 78 4.69 3.17 11.43
N GLN A 79 4.53 4.23 12.21
CA GLN A 79 5.66 5.11 12.56
C GLN A 79 6.72 4.36 13.37
N ALA A 80 6.32 3.48 14.28
CA ALA A 80 7.26 2.63 15.04
C ALA A 80 8.02 1.65 14.13
N ILE A 81 7.33 1.01 13.19
CA ILE A 81 7.93 0.11 12.19
C ILE A 81 8.90 0.88 11.29
N LEU A 82 8.51 2.04 10.77
CA LEU A 82 9.37 2.87 9.91
C LEU A 82 10.63 3.32 10.64
N LYS A 83 10.49 3.76 11.90
CA LYS A 83 11.64 4.10 12.74
C LYS A 83 12.57 2.90 12.92
N TYR A 84 12.02 1.74 13.28
CA TYR A 84 12.80 0.51 13.43
C TYR A 84 13.56 0.14 12.14
N LEU A 85 12.88 0.22 10.98
CA LEU A 85 13.50 -0.14 9.70
C LEU A 85 14.61 0.84 9.30
N GLU A 86 14.48 2.14 9.58
CA GLU A 86 15.57 3.10 9.38
C GLU A 86 16.75 2.81 10.33
N GLU A 87 16.50 2.45 11.60
CA GLU A 87 17.58 2.03 12.52
C GLU A 87 18.30 0.75 12.03
N GLN A 88 17.58 -0.22 11.45
CA GLN A 88 18.20 -1.41 10.86
C GLN A 88 19.03 -1.07 9.62
N LYS A 89 18.58 -0.09 8.83
CA LYS A 89 19.31 0.41 7.66
C LYS A 89 20.61 1.09 8.06
N GLU A 90 20.60 1.93 9.10
CA GLU A 90 21.79 2.60 9.64
C GLU A 90 22.84 1.61 10.17
N LYS A 91 22.38 0.46 10.66
CA LYS A 91 23.24 -0.64 11.14
C LYS A 91 23.69 -1.60 10.03
N ASP A 92 23.30 -1.36 8.77
CA ASP A 92 23.55 -2.25 7.63
C ASP A 92 23.00 -3.68 7.82
N LEU A 93 21.88 -3.80 8.54
CA LEU A 93 21.21 -5.08 8.84
C LEU A 93 20.07 -5.41 7.85
N LEU A 94 19.77 -4.51 6.91
CA LEU A 94 18.77 -4.73 5.88
C LEU A 94 19.38 -5.42 4.67
N ASN A 95 18.67 -6.40 4.10
CA ASN A 95 19.05 -6.98 2.81
C ASN A 95 18.87 -5.99 1.63
N ASN A 96 18.15 -4.88 1.83
CA ASN A 96 17.99 -3.82 0.86
C ASN A 96 17.61 -2.49 1.54
N ASN A 97 18.41 -1.45 1.31
CA ASN A 97 18.23 -0.14 1.94
C ASN A 97 17.02 0.65 1.41
N GLY A 98 16.34 0.16 0.37
CA GLY A 98 15.08 0.71 -0.15
C GLY A 98 13.84 0.27 0.64
N ILE A 99 13.94 -0.73 1.53
CA ILE A 99 12.79 -1.27 2.28
C ILE A 99 12.03 -0.17 3.06
N PRO A 100 12.68 0.70 3.87
CA PRO A 100 11.95 1.72 4.62
C PRO A 100 11.15 2.66 3.71
N ARG A 101 11.73 3.07 2.58
CA ARG A 101 11.07 3.91 1.58
C ARG A 101 9.85 3.22 0.97
N MET A 102 10.02 1.95 0.57
CA MET A 102 8.93 1.17 -0.01
C MET A 102 7.78 0.98 0.98
N VAL A 103 8.08 0.57 2.23
CA VAL A 103 7.05 0.40 3.27
C VAL A 103 6.30 1.71 3.52
N ARG A 104 7.02 2.84 3.62
CA ARG A 104 6.39 4.17 3.73
C ARG A 104 5.50 4.46 2.53
N GLY A 105 6.02 4.32 1.31
CA GLY A 105 5.28 4.58 0.08
C GLY A 105 4.00 3.74 0.01
N TYR A 106 4.10 2.45 0.30
CA TYR A 106 2.96 1.52 0.33
C TYR A 106 1.83 2.04 1.21
N PHE A 107 2.09 2.33 2.49
CA PHE A 107 1.02 2.69 3.42
C PHE A 107 0.42 4.07 3.14
N TYR A 108 1.21 5.05 2.71
CA TYR A 108 0.70 6.37 2.37
C TYR A 108 -0.14 6.34 1.09
N GLU A 109 0.30 5.59 0.07
CA GLU A 109 -0.49 5.37 -1.14
C GLU A 109 -1.77 4.57 -0.85
N MET A 110 -1.70 3.56 0.01
CA MET A 110 -2.88 2.81 0.44
C MET A 110 -3.88 3.67 1.21
N ALA A 111 -3.42 4.60 2.06
CA ALA A 111 -4.31 5.57 2.71
C ALA A 111 -5.06 6.42 1.66
N CYS A 112 -4.37 6.84 0.60
CA CYS A 112 -4.98 7.59 -0.51
C CYS A 112 -6.01 6.73 -1.26
N ILE A 113 -5.70 5.46 -1.54
CA ILE A 113 -6.62 4.51 -2.18
C ILE A 113 -7.86 4.30 -1.31
N ILE A 114 -7.69 4.08 0.00
CA ILE A 114 -8.81 3.91 0.94
C ILE A 114 -9.68 5.17 0.96
N LYS A 115 -9.07 6.37 0.96
CA LYS A 115 -9.80 7.64 0.88
C LYS A 115 -10.64 7.74 -0.40
N GLU A 116 -10.08 7.32 -1.54
CA GLU A 116 -10.80 7.30 -2.81
C GLU A 116 -11.91 6.25 -2.83
N CYS A 117 -11.70 5.08 -2.24
CA CYS A 117 -12.75 4.08 -2.03
C CYS A 117 -13.90 4.68 -1.23
N PHE A 118 -13.62 5.34 -0.11
CA PHE A 118 -14.65 6.00 0.70
C PHE A 118 -15.44 7.04 -0.11
N ARG A 119 -14.76 7.86 -0.92
CA ARG A 119 -15.41 8.89 -1.76
C ARG A 119 -16.38 8.30 -2.78
N VAL A 120 -16.00 7.21 -3.44
CA VAL A 120 -16.80 6.64 -4.55
C VAL A 120 -17.91 5.72 -4.07
N MET A 121 -17.82 5.20 -2.85
CA MET A 121 -18.80 4.28 -2.29
C MET A 121 -20.03 5.02 -1.75
N LYS A 122 -21.20 4.40 -1.88
CA LYS A 122 -22.43 4.89 -1.23
C LYS A 122 -22.35 4.71 0.29
N SER A 123 -23.09 5.52 1.03
CA SER A 123 -23.25 5.30 2.48
C SER A 123 -23.81 3.91 2.76
N GLY A 124 -23.21 3.17 3.69
CA GLY A 124 -23.59 1.80 4.03
C GLY A 124 -23.07 0.71 3.07
N ALA A 125 -22.34 1.08 2.00
CA ALA A 125 -21.69 0.12 1.12
C ALA A 125 -20.53 -0.60 1.83
N ARG A 126 -20.20 -1.82 1.37
CA ARG A 126 -19.15 -2.66 1.98
C ARG A 126 -17.84 -2.61 1.21
N PHE A 127 -16.74 -2.48 1.95
CA PHE A 127 -15.39 -2.50 1.43
C PHE A 127 -14.66 -3.75 1.91
N PHE A 128 -14.16 -4.55 0.98
CA PHE A 128 -13.36 -5.73 1.25
C PHE A 128 -11.97 -5.55 0.65
N MET A 129 -10.94 -5.69 1.49
CA MET A 129 -9.55 -5.64 1.07
C MET A 129 -8.85 -6.93 1.48
N VAL A 130 -8.38 -7.68 0.49
CA VAL A 130 -7.50 -8.82 0.71
C VAL A 130 -6.07 -8.31 0.74
N ASN A 131 -5.37 -8.54 1.85
CA ASN A 131 -3.97 -8.16 2.01
C ASN A 131 -3.20 -9.30 2.69
N ASP A 132 -1.88 -9.13 2.80
CA ASP A 132 -0.98 -10.10 3.42
C ASP A 132 -0.04 -9.40 4.41
N ASN A 133 0.15 -10.00 5.58
CA ASN A 133 1.08 -9.51 6.59
C ASN A 133 2.50 -9.92 6.21
N VAL A 134 3.44 -9.00 6.37
CA VAL A 134 4.82 -9.20 5.87
C VAL A 134 5.83 -9.11 7.01
N ARG A 135 7.05 -9.60 6.76
CA ARG A 135 8.15 -9.52 7.72
C ARG A 135 9.39 -8.93 7.08
N TYR A 136 9.98 -7.91 7.71
CA TYR A 136 11.26 -7.32 7.32
C TYR A 136 12.18 -7.17 8.52
N ALA A 137 13.44 -7.56 8.35
CA ALA A 137 14.45 -7.51 9.41
C ALA A 137 14.01 -8.20 10.73
N GLY A 138 13.17 -9.23 10.63
CA GLY A 138 12.61 -9.91 11.80
C GLY A 138 11.34 -9.27 12.38
N ALA A 139 11.06 -8.00 12.10
CA ALA A 139 9.83 -7.32 12.49
C ALA A 139 8.64 -7.74 11.62
N SER A 140 7.57 -8.19 12.25
CA SER A 140 6.29 -8.42 11.60
C SER A 140 5.57 -7.08 11.39
N ILE A 141 5.04 -6.88 10.18
CA ILE A 141 4.23 -5.72 9.81
C ILE A 141 2.80 -6.22 9.66
N SER A 142 1.95 -5.87 10.64
CA SER A 142 0.51 -6.15 10.62
C SER A 142 -0.20 -5.17 9.69
N VAL A 143 -0.19 -5.49 8.40
CA VAL A 143 -0.80 -4.68 7.33
C VAL A 143 -2.30 -4.54 7.57
N ASP A 144 -2.96 -5.63 7.95
CA ASP A 144 -4.38 -5.67 8.30
C ASP A 144 -4.77 -4.62 9.35
N MET A 145 -4.08 -4.59 10.49
CA MET A 145 -4.33 -3.67 11.60
C MET A 145 -4.05 -2.23 11.22
N ILE A 146 -2.92 -1.99 10.52
CA ILE A 146 -2.53 -0.63 10.10
C ILE A 146 -3.55 -0.05 9.13
N LEU A 147 -3.94 -0.83 8.10
CA LEU A 147 -4.89 -0.35 7.09
C LEU A 147 -6.32 -0.24 7.64
N SER A 148 -6.70 -1.10 8.59
CA SER A 148 -7.99 -1.01 9.27
C SER A 148 -8.11 0.28 10.08
N ASP A 149 -7.11 0.60 10.91
CA ASP A 149 -7.08 1.86 11.69
C ASP A 149 -7.06 3.10 10.78
N ILE A 150 -6.30 3.06 9.68
CA ILE A 150 -6.34 4.13 8.67
C ILE A 150 -7.73 4.26 8.06
N ALA A 151 -8.41 3.16 7.74
CA ALA A 151 -9.75 3.20 7.17
C ALA A 151 -10.77 3.83 8.12
N GLU A 152 -10.71 3.51 9.42
CA GLU A 152 -11.57 4.13 10.43
C GLU A 152 -11.35 5.65 10.51
N LYS A 153 -10.08 6.08 10.53
CA LYS A 153 -9.71 7.51 10.49
C LYS A 153 -10.22 8.23 9.24
N LEU A 154 -10.50 7.50 8.16
CA LEU A 154 -11.00 8.05 6.89
C LEU A 154 -12.53 7.95 6.73
N GLY A 155 -13.24 7.38 7.72
CA GLY A 155 -14.69 7.37 7.80
C GLY A 155 -15.34 5.99 7.63
N PHE A 156 -14.56 4.92 7.44
CA PHE A 156 -15.09 3.56 7.48
C PHE A 156 -15.38 3.12 8.92
N CYS A 157 -16.14 2.02 9.05
CA CYS A 157 -16.28 1.27 10.29
C CYS A 157 -15.77 -0.14 10.01
N VAL A 158 -14.81 -0.63 10.79
CA VAL A 158 -14.23 -1.96 10.58
C VAL A 158 -15.13 -3.00 11.24
N GLU A 159 -15.83 -3.80 10.42
CA GLU A 159 -16.70 -4.87 10.93
C GLU A 159 -15.89 -6.06 11.47
N SER A 160 -14.85 -6.48 10.74
CA SER A 160 -14.01 -7.62 11.13
C SER A 160 -12.70 -7.65 10.34
N ILE A 161 -11.69 -8.31 10.90
CA ILE A 161 -10.48 -8.73 10.19
C ILE A 161 -10.53 -10.26 10.13
N LEU A 162 -10.60 -10.80 8.91
CA LEU A 162 -10.65 -12.24 8.68
C LEU A 162 -9.24 -12.75 8.38
N VAL A 163 -8.78 -13.70 9.18
CA VAL A 163 -7.45 -14.32 9.03
C VAL A 163 -7.65 -15.79 8.66
N LEU A 164 -6.90 -16.27 7.68
CA LEU A 164 -6.88 -17.70 7.35
C LEU A 164 -6.28 -18.48 8.54
N PRO A 165 -6.95 -19.54 9.03
CA PRO A 165 -6.36 -20.39 10.05
C PRO A 165 -5.02 -20.93 9.57
N ASN A 166 -4.00 -20.90 10.43
CA ASN A 166 -2.77 -21.64 10.17
C ASN A 166 -3.16 -23.11 10.01
N GLY A 167 -2.84 -23.72 8.86
CA GLY A 167 -3.13 -25.12 8.59
C GLY A 167 -2.62 -26.00 9.75
N ILE A 168 -3.46 -26.94 10.18
CA ILE A 168 -3.14 -27.97 11.18
C ILE A 168 -2.06 -28.90 10.62
#